data_AF-A0A357Y8R9-F1
#
_entry.id   AF-A0A357Y8R9-F1
#
_cell.length_a   1.000
_cell.length_b   1.000
_cell.length_c   1.000
_cell.angle_alpha   90.00
_cell.angle_beta   90.00
_cell.angle_gamma   90.00
#
_symmetry.space_group_name_H-M   'P 1'
#
loop_
_entity.id
_entity.type
_entity.pdbx_description
1 polymer ?
#
loop_
_entity_poly.entity_id
_entity_poly.type
_entity_poly.pdbx_seq_one_letter_code
_entity_poly.pdbx_strand_id
1 'polypeptide(L)'
;MKLLEKVKSELDEKFQKVSKTPAGFDFFVAIHDFIEYIESNSSLSHNLSYPAKSNQELKIPAKYGHLKQIYQGLEDADTESNVDLGHARYMVLVELNQIRNKDFSESNSFWKRRELFRKLTGEIYERLNANSV
;
A
#
# COMPACT_ATOMS: atom_id res chain seq x y z
N MET A 1 -21.02 3.78 -8.57
CA MET A 1 -21.53 4.12 -7.22
C MET A 1 -20.70 5.30 -6.74
N LYS A 2 -21.32 6.45 -6.47
CA LYS A 2 -20.59 7.64 -6.03
C LYS A 2 -20.05 7.41 -4.63
N LEU A 3 -18.77 7.70 -4.39
CA LEU A 3 -18.19 7.61 -3.03
C LEU A 3 -18.86 8.65 -2.14
N LEU A 4 -19.15 8.27 -0.89
CA LEU A 4 -19.61 9.20 0.14
C LEU A 4 -18.50 10.24 0.38
N GLU A 5 -18.87 11.50 0.60
CA GLU A 5 -17.90 12.60 0.79
C GLU A 5 -16.92 12.33 1.93
N LYS A 6 -17.40 11.71 3.01
CA LYS A 6 -16.57 11.27 4.14
C LYS A 6 -15.49 10.27 3.70
N VAL A 7 -15.85 9.28 2.88
CA VAL A 7 -14.91 8.27 2.37
C VAL A 7 -13.83 8.91 1.50
N LYS A 8 -14.23 9.90 0.69
CA LYS A 8 -13.29 10.64 -0.16
C LYS A 8 -12.32 11.49 0.68
N SER A 9 -12.82 12.18 1.70
CA SER A 9 -11.99 13.03 2.56
C SER A 9 -10.97 12.22 3.35
N GLU A 10 -11.37 11.10 3.94
CA GLU A 10 -10.47 10.21 4.69
C GLU A 10 -9.46 9.53 3.76
N LEU A 11 -9.88 9.10 2.56
CA LEU A 11 -8.97 8.56 1.54
C LEU A 11 -7.90 9.60 1.13
N ASP A 12 -8.30 10.86 0.94
CA ASP A 12 -7.37 11.95 0.65
C ASP A 12 -6.39 12.17 1.80
N GLU A 13 -6.87 12.20 3.05
CA GLU A 13 -6.01 12.34 4.23
C GLU A 13 -4.92 11.26 4.28
N LYS A 14 -5.31 9.99 4.08
CA LYS A 14 -4.37 8.86 4.05
C LYS A 14 -3.37 8.98 2.89
N PHE A 15 -3.83 9.38 1.70
CA PHE A 15 -2.95 9.60 0.56
C PHE A 15 -1.96 10.75 0.80
N GLN A 16 -2.43 11.87 1.36
CA GLN A 16 -1.58 13.02 1.69
C GLN A 16 -0.51 12.64 2.73
N LYS A 17 -0.83 11.76 3.68
CA LYS A 17 0.15 11.20 4.62
C LYS A 17 1.26 10.48 3.86
N VAL A 18 0.94 9.55 2.95
CA VAL A 18 1.95 8.83 2.14
C VAL A 18 2.81 9.80 1.30
N SER A 19 2.18 10.81 0.71
CA SER A 19 2.87 11.79 -0.15
C SER A 19 3.86 12.66 0.61
N LYS A 20 3.48 13.11 1.81
CA LYS A 20 4.27 14.05 2.62
C LYS A 20 5.29 13.36 3.53
N THR A 21 5.07 12.10 3.89
CA THR A 21 6.00 11.38 4.77
C THR A 21 7.35 11.18 4.08
N PRO A 22 8.45 11.68 4.68
CA PRO A 22 9.79 11.44 4.18
C PRO A 22 10.08 9.94 4.08
N ALA A 23 10.99 9.60 3.17
CA ALA A 23 11.49 8.24 3.06
C ALA A 23 12.07 7.77 4.41
N GLY A 24 11.45 6.75 5.00
CA GLY A 24 11.81 6.15 6.29
C GLY A 24 10.86 5.01 6.62
N PHE A 25 10.96 4.42 7.81
CA PHE A 25 10.00 3.39 8.25
C PHE A 25 8.56 3.93 8.28
N ASP A 26 8.37 5.18 8.76
CA ASP A 26 7.08 5.85 8.82
C ASP A 26 6.39 5.98 7.45
N PHE A 27 7.15 5.99 6.35
CA PHE A 27 6.58 5.98 5.00
C PHE A 27 5.88 4.65 4.69
N PHE A 28 6.46 3.53 5.11
CA PHE A 28 5.83 2.21 4.95
C PHE A 28 4.62 2.05 5.87
N VAL A 29 4.66 2.63 7.07
CA VAL A 29 3.49 2.73 7.96
C VAL A 29 2.38 3.58 7.31
N ALA A 30 2.71 4.70 6.66
CA ALA A 30 1.73 5.50 5.94
C ALA A 30 1.08 4.72 4.78
N ILE A 31 1.86 3.90 4.05
CA ILE A 31 1.31 3.01 3.01
C ILE A 31 0.38 1.98 3.65
N HIS A 32 0.77 1.37 4.78
CA HIS A 32 -0.08 0.44 5.51
C HIS A 32 -1.43 1.06 5.84
N ASP A 33 -1.46 2.24 6.49
CA ASP A 33 -2.71 2.93 6.87
C ASP A 33 -3.59 3.24 5.64
N PHE A 34 -2.97 3.57 4.50
CA PHE A 34 -3.69 3.83 3.26
C PHE A 34 -4.35 2.56 2.70
N ILE A 35 -3.64 1.44 2.72
CA ILE A 35 -4.17 0.15 2.25
C ILE A 35 -5.22 -0.39 3.22
N GLU A 36 -4.97 -0.33 4.54
CA GLU A 36 -5.93 -0.71 5.58
C GLU A 36 -7.26 0.03 5.40
N TYR A 37 -7.20 1.34 5.11
CA TYR A 37 -8.40 2.13 4.84
C TYR A 37 -9.16 1.62 3.61
N ILE A 38 -8.47 1.30 2.52
CA ILE A 38 -9.10 0.76 1.30
C ILE A 38 -9.74 -0.60 1.56
N GLU A 39 -9.05 -1.51 2.25
CA GLU A 39 -9.55 -2.85 2.55
C GLU A 39 -10.76 -2.81 3.50
N SER A 40 -10.75 -1.89 4.47
CA SER A 40 -11.86 -1.65 5.40
C SER A 40 -13.10 -1.03 4.74
N ASN A 41 -12.95 -0.46 3.54
CA ASN A 41 -14.02 0.15 2.76
C ASN A 41 -14.38 -0.73 1.55
N SER A 42 -15.39 -1.58 1.70
CA SER A 42 -15.82 -2.54 0.67
C SER A 42 -16.09 -1.93 -0.71
N SER A 43 -16.54 -0.68 -0.77
CA SER A 43 -16.76 0.05 -2.02
C SER A 43 -15.45 0.39 -2.75
N LEU A 44 -14.39 0.76 -2.02
CA LEU A 44 -13.07 1.05 -2.57
C LEU A 44 -12.38 -0.23 -3.04
N SER A 45 -12.35 -1.25 -2.18
CA SER A 45 -11.73 -2.54 -2.51
C SER A 45 -12.42 -3.23 -3.70
N HIS A 46 -13.76 -3.18 -3.77
CA HIS A 46 -14.51 -3.68 -4.91
C HIS A 46 -14.16 -2.93 -6.20
N ASN A 47 -14.04 -1.60 -6.16
CA ASN A 47 -13.71 -0.79 -7.34
C ASN A 47 -12.32 -1.12 -7.93
N LEU A 48 -11.36 -1.51 -7.09
CA LEU A 48 -10.03 -1.93 -7.53
C LEU A 48 -10.02 -3.38 -8.05
N SER A 49 -10.84 -4.24 -7.45
CA SER A 49 -10.92 -5.66 -7.80
C SER A 49 -11.80 -5.93 -9.02
N TYR A 50 -12.71 -5.00 -9.35
CA TYR A 50 -13.63 -5.17 -10.47
C TYR A 50 -12.86 -5.31 -11.79
N PRO A 51 -13.20 -6.29 -12.66
CA PRO A 51 -12.54 -6.52 -13.94
C PRO A 51 -13.00 -5.50 -14.99
N ALA A 52 -12.74 -4.21 -14.75
CA ALA A 52 -12.91 -3.18 -15.75
C ALA A 52 -11.75 -3.24 -16.76
N LYS A 53 -12.03 -3.00 -18.05
CA LYS A 53 -11.01 -2.93 -19.11
C LYS A 53 -9.90 -1.93 -18.77
N SER A 54 -10.26 -0.77 -18.20
CA SER A 54 -9.31 0.23 -17.73
C SER A 54 -8.42 -0.26 -16.58
N ASN A 55 -8.92 -1.11 -15.67
CA ASN A 55 -8.13 -1.70 -14.59
C ASN A 55 -7.07 -2.68 -15.14
N GLN A 56 -7.42 -3.41 -16.21
CA GLN A 56 -6.51 -4.35 -16.88
C GLN A 56 -5.42 -3.62 -17.66
N GLU A 57 -5.80 -2.61 -18.46
CA GLU A 57 -4.85 -1.79 -19.24
C GLU A 57 -3.84 -1.07 -18.33
N LEU A 58 -4.31 -0.53 -17.20
CA LEU A 58 -3.47 0.16 -16.22
C LEU A 58 -2.77 -0.79 -15.23
N LYS A 59 -3.01 -2.11 -15.31
CA LYS A 59 -2.46 -3.13 -14.41
C LYS A 59 -2.72 -2.83 -12.92
N ILE A 60 -3.88 -2.26 -12.60
CA ILE A 60 -4.26 -1.85 -11.24
C ILE A 60 -4.13 -2.99 -10.23
N PRO A 61 -4.62 -4.23 -10.48
CA PRO A 61 -4.50 -5.32 -9.52
C PRO A 61 -3.05 -5.67 -9.16
N ALA A 62 -2.13 -5.65 -10.13
CA ALA A 62 -0.73 -5.95 -9.88
C ALA A 62 -0.05 -4.84 -9.06
N LYS A 63 -0.32 -3.58 -9.42
CA LYS A 63 0.17 -2.39 -8.69
C LYS A 63 -0.31 -2.36 -7.25
N TYR A 64 -1.60 -2.63 -7.05
CA TYR A 64 -2.21 -2.73 -5.73
C TYR A 64 -1.60 -3.90 -4.93
N GLY A 65 -1.38 -5.05 -5.59
CA GLY A 65 -0.70 -6.21 -4.99
C GLY A 65 0.69 -5.87 -4.42
N HIS A 66 1.47 -5.03 -5.09
CA HIS A 66 2.76 -4.56 -4.57
C HIS A 66 2.61 -3.75 -3.28
N LEU A 67 1.59 -2.90 -3.16
CA LEU A 67 1.33 -2.16 -1.92
C LEU A 67 0.80 -3.09 -0.82
N LYS A 68 -0.01 -4.10 -1.17
CA LYS A 68 -0.49 -5.12 -0.21
C LYS A 68 0.65 -5.96 0.39
N GLN A 69 1.78 -6.11 -0.31
CA GLN A 69 2.96 -6.76 0.28
C GLN A 69 3.49 -5.97 1.48
N ILE A 70 3.51 -4.64 1.41
CA ILE A 70 3.92 -3.78 2.54
C ILE A 70 2.93 -3.91 3.69
N TYR A 71 1.63 -3.84 3.38
CA TYR A 71 0.57 -4.04 4.37
C TYR A 71 0.74 -5.37 5.11
N GLN A 72 0.80 -6.49 4.37
CA GLN A 72 0.95 -7.81 4.98
C GLN A 72 2.27 -7.95 5.74
N GLY A 73 3.36 -7.37 5.25
CA GLY A 73 4.66 -7.44 5.90
C GLY A 73 4.70 -6.71 7.24
N LEU A 74 3.95 -5.61 7.39
CA LEU A 74 3.81 -4.90 8.67
C LEU A 74 2.91 -5.66 9.65
N GLU A 75 1.81 -6.23 9.17
CA GLU A 75 0.95 -7.13 9.98
C GLU A 75 1.74 -8.34 10.51
N ASP A 76 2.60 -8.92 9.65
CA ASP A 76 3.46 -10.05 10.01
C ASP A 76 4.57 -9.64 10.99
N ALA A 77 5.00 -8.37 10.98
CA ALA A 77 6.05 -7.87 11.88
C ALA A 77 5.56 -7.66 13.31
N ASP A 78 4.28 -7.35 13.46
CA ASP A 78 3.66 -7.07 14.75
C ASP A 78 2.95 -8.30 15.34
N THR A 79 2.90 -9.41 14.59
CA THR A 79 2.36 -10.69 15.06
C THR A 79 3.49 -11.65 15.47
N GLU A 80 3.58 -12.01 16.75
CA GLU A 80 4.40 -13.13 17.22
C GLU A 80 3.76 -14.49 16.84
N SER A 81 3.75 -14.80 15.54
CA SER A 81 3.28 -16.12 15.08
C SER A 81 4.46 -17.01 14.68
N ASN A 82 4.51 -18.22 15.23
CA ASN A 82 5.43 -19.28 14.79
C ASN A 82 4.97 -19.94 13.48
N VAL A 83 4.20 -19.22 12.66
CA VAL A 83 3.64 -19.73 11.41
C VAL A 83 4.67 -19.56 10.30
N ASP A 84 4.87 -20.60 9.49
CA ASP A 84 5.69 -20.48 8.29
C ASP A 84 5.01 -19.51 7.30
N LEU A 85 5.60 -18.33 7.14
CA LEU A 85 5.13 -17.27 6.25
C LEU A 85 5.43 -17.58 4.77
N GLY A 86 6.30 -18.56 4.50
CA GLY A 86 6.90 -18.79 3.20
C GLY A 86 7.95 -17.75 2.84
N HIS A 87 8.84 -18.11 1.90
CA HIS A 87 10.03 -17.31 1.57
C HIS A 87 9.72 -15.86 1.17
N ALA A 88 8.70 -15.63 0.34
CA ALA A 88 8.38 -14.29 -0.15
C ALA A 88 7.93 -13.33 0.95
N ARG A 89 7.03 -13.75 1.85
CA ARG A 89 6.55 -12.92 2.96
C ARG A 89 7.64 -12.71 4.01
N TYR A 90 8.40 -13.76 4.30
CA TYR A 90 9.56 -13.65 5.19
C TYR A 90 10.58 -12.62 4.70
N MET A 91 10.90 -12.61 3.41
CA MET A 91 11.82 -11.61 2.84
C MET A 91 11.30 -10.18 2.98
N VAL A 92 10.01 -9.95 2.76
CA VAL A 92 9.38 -8.63 2.96
C VAL A 92 9.50 -8.20 4.42
N LEU A 93 9.21 -9.09 5.36
CA LEU A 93 9.34 -8.83 6.79
C LEU A 93 10.78 -8.45 7.18
N VAL A 94 11.78 -9.19 6.67
CA VAL A 94 13.19 -8.88 6.90
C VAL A 94 13.54 -7.49 6.40
N GLU A 95 13.11 -7.14 5.18
CA GLU A 95 13.40 -5.83 4.60
C GLU A 95 12.75 -4.69 5.40
N LEU A 96 11.50 -4.86 5.85
CA LEU A 96 10.82 -3.87 6.69
C LEU A 96 11.50 -3.71 8.06
N ASN A 97 11.96 -4.80 8.67
CA ASN A 97 12.68 -4.77 9.94
C ASN A 97 14.05 -4.09 9.83
N GLN A 98 14.76 -4.25 8.72
CA GLN A 98 16.00 -3.51 8.45
C GLN A 98 15.72 -2.00 8.40
N ILE A 99 14.70 -1.58 7.66
CA ILE A 99 14.28 -0.17 7.57
C ILE A 99 13.83 0.35 8.94
N ARG A 100 13.10 -0.44 9.73
CA ARG A 100 12.70 -0.12 11.12
C ARG A 100 13.92 0.18 12.00
N ASN A 101 14.99 -0.58 11.81
CA ASN A 101 16.28 -0.42 12.51
C ASN A 101 17.22 0.62 11.86
N LYS A 102 16.69 1.48 10.98
CA LYS A 102 17.42 2.55 10.27
C LYS A 102 18.53 2.05 9.32
N ASP A 103 18.49 0.79 8.91
CA ASP A 103 19.32 0.27 7.83
C ASP A 103 18.67 0.61 6.48
N PHE A 104 18.92 1.84 6.04
CA PHE A 104 18.47 2.38 4.76
C PHE A 104 19.54 2.14 3.67
N SER A 105 19.97 0.88 3.51
CA SER A 105 20.98 0.52 2.53
C SER A 105 20.40 0.32 1.13
N GLU A 106 21.24 0.53 0.12
CA GLU A 106 20.92 0.23 -1.29
C GLU A 106 20.75 -1.28 -1.56
N SER A 107 21.14 -2.14 -0.60
CA SER A 107 20.86 -3.58 -0.62
C SER A 107 19.43 -3.92 -0.23
N ASN A 108 18.71 -3.03 0.45
CA ASN A 108 17.30 -3.23 0.79
C ASN A 108 16.41 -2.85 -0.40
N SER A 109 15.68 -3.82 -0.95
CA SER A 109 14.93 -3.62 -2.20
C SER A 109 13.70 -2.71 -1.99
N PHE A 110 13.10 -2.73 -0.81
CA PHE A 110 11.97 -1.87 -0.46
C PHE A 110 12.40 -0.41 -0.36
N TRP A 111 13.53 -0.15 0.30
CA TRP A 111 14.12 1.17 0.37
C TRP A 111 14.44 1.74 -1.01
N LYS A 112 15.04 0.91 -1.88
CA LYS A 112 15.34 1.28 -3.28
C LYS A 112 14.08 1.59 -4.09
N ARG A 113 12.98 0.90 -3.80
CA ARG A 113 11.68 1.03 -4.48
C ARG A 113 10.72 2.02 -3.84
N ARG A 114 11.13 2.76 -2.80
CA ARG A 114 10.26 3.73 -2.09
C ARG A 114 9.55 4.72 -3.03
N GLU A 115 10.25 5.26 -4.03
CA GLU A 115 9.66 6.20 -4.99
C GLU A 115 8.68 5.50 -5.94
N LEU A 116 8.94 4.24 -6.27
CA LEU A 116 7.99 3.41 -6.99
C LEU A 116 6.73 3.22 -6.14
N PHE A 117 6.84 2.87 -4.85
CA PHE A 117 5.68 2.71 -3.98
C PHE A 117 4.88 4.00 -3.81
N ARG A 118 5.55 5.16 -3.71
CA ARG A 118 4.88 6.47 -3.68
C ARG A 118 4.09 6.70 -4.97
N LYS A 119 4.70 6.42 -6.13
CA LYS A 119 4.04 6.51 -7.43
C LYS A 119 2.84 5.56 -7.54
N LEU A 120 2.99 4.30 -7.13
CA LEU A 120 1.90 3.32 -7.15
C LEU A 120 0.74 3.76 -6.26
N THR A 121 1.03 4.34 -5.09
CA THR A 121 0.00 4.89 -4.19
C THR A 121 -0.80 5.99 -4.89
N GLY A 122 -0.12 6.90 -5.60
CA GLY A 122 -0.76 7.93 -6.43
C GLY A 122 -1.67 7.35 -7.51
N GLU A 123 -1.18 6.36 -8.27
CA GLU A 123 -1.96 5.72 -9.34
C GLU A 123 -3.22 5.00 -8.80
N ILE A 124 -3.13 4.37 -7.63
CA ILE A 124 -4.28 3.74 -6.96
C ILE A 124 -5.28 4.81 -6.46
N TYR A 125 -4.78 5.87 -5.84
CA TYR A 125 -5.61 6.98 -5.38
C TYR A 125 -6.37 7.65 -6.54
N GLU A 126 -5.67 7.98 -7.63
CA GLU A 126 -6.28 8.54 -8.85
C GLU A 126 -7.36 7.61 -9.40
N ARG A 127 -7.09 6.30 -9.42
CA ARG A 127 -8.05 5.32 -9.91
C ARG A 127 -9.33 5.26 -9.07
N LEU A 128 -9.19 5.30 -7.75
CA LEU A 128 -10.31 5.33 -6.81
C LEU A 128 -11.13 6.62 -6.95
N ASN A 129 -10.47 7.75 -7.20
CA ASN A 129 -11.12 9.03 -7.45
C ASN A 129 -11.79 9.13 -8.82
N ALA A 130 -11.21 8.54 -9.88
CA ALA A 130 -11.78 8.57 -11.22
C ALA A 130 -13.14 7.84 -11.32
N ASN A 131 -13.41 6.89 -10.42
CA ASN A 131 -14.72 6.22 -10.30
C ASN A 131 -15.75 7.02 -9.47
N SER A 132 -15.39 8.21 -8.97
CA SER A 132 -16.28 9.06 -8.16
C SER A 132 -17.03 10.13 -8.95
N VAL A 133 -16.71 10.28 -10.25
CA VAL A 133 -17.32 11.24 -11.18
C VAL A 133 -18.41 10.55 -12.01
#